data_AF-A0A7S4HNA6-F1
#
_entry.id   AF-A0A7S4HNA6-F1
#
_cell.length_a   1.000
_cell.length_b   1.000
_cell.length_c   1.000
_cell.angle_alpha   90.00
_cell.angle_beta   90.00
_cell.angle_gamma   90.00
#
_symmetry.space_group_name_H-M   'P 1'
#
loop_
_entity.id
_entity.type
_entity.pdbx_description
1 polymer ?
#
loop_
_entity_poly.entity_id
_entity_poly.type
_entity_poly.pdbx_seq_one_letter_code
_entity_poly.pdbx_strand_id
1 'polypeptide(L)'
;VLDRKVDMVTPMMTPLTYEGLIDEVLGIDCGFVRVDAALIEPPDEDDKKEGISGMGGSSSDGRKDGAPASDKKKTVALPLNDLDPLYAEVRNQHVEVFGTFLQGQAKALKQSHSEFTDRNKDLTEIHQFVKQIPVFTRNLRSLTNHIHIAELVNGAAEESEFRQRWQIERSMAEGEACYDALEDLIAAGERPLRVLRLLCLQSLAGGGIKSTRYDALRRDVVQTFGYEYALVLTDLERAGLLRRRGDTLFSMDASASSPFAVLRRNLDLIRPEVDASDPDDAAYVSSG
;
A
#
# COMPACT_ATOMS: atom_id res chain seq x y z
N VAL A 1 19.37 1.02 19.43
CA VAL A 1 18.35 -0.06 19.40
C VAL A 1 17.05 0.53 19.91
N LEU A 2 15.99 0.50 19.10
CA LEU A 2 14.64 0.96 19.49
C LEU A 2 13.70 -0.24 19.48
N ASP A 3 12.89 -0.40 20.53
CA ASP A 3 11.84 -1.43 20.59
C ASP A 3 10.58 -0.90 19.88
N ARG A 4 9.95 -1.72 19.03
CA ARG A 4 8.69 -1.38 18.35
C ARG A 4 7.61 -0.95 19.35
N LYS A 5 7.61 -1.46 20.59
CA LYS A 5 6.63 -1.08 21.62
C LYS A 5 6.70 0.39 22.05
N VAL A 6 7.80 1.09 21.76
CA VAL A 6 7.94 2.52 22.05
C VAL A 6 6.98 3.35 21.20
N ASP A 7 6.64 2.88 20.01
CA ASP A 7 5.70 3.53 19.11
C ASP A 7 4.87 2.45 18.40
N MET A 8 3.59 2.35 18.76
CA MET A 8 2.65 1.46 18.06
C MET A 8 1.63 2.25 17.22
N VAL A 9 1.79 3.57 17.11
CA VAL A 9 0.90 4.44 16.33
C VAL A 9 1.28 4.43 14.86
N THR A 10 2.56 4.62 14.53
CA THR A 10 3.04 4.63 13.14
C THR A 10 2.68 3.39 12.30
N PRO A 11 2.73 2.13 12.80
CA PRO A 11 2.37 0.97 11.98
C PRO A 11 0.86 0.80 11.80
N MET A 12 0.03 1.57 12.52
CA MET A 12 -1.42 1.58 12.32
C MET A 12 -1.83 2.54 11.21
N MET A 13 -1.03 3.58 10.95
CA MET A 13 -1.27 4.56 9.90
C MET A 13 -0.95 3.99 8.51
N THR A 14 -1.63 4.50 7.50
CA THR A 14 -1.36 4.19 6.10
C THR A 14 -0.12 4.98 5.64
N PRO A 15 0.95 4.32 5.16
CA PRO A 15 2.13 5.01 4.64
C PRO A 15 1.82 5.68 3.30
N LEU A 16 2.51 6.79 2.97
CA LEU A 16 2.32 7.53 1.72
C LEU A 16 3.58 7.62 0.84
N THR A 17 4.58 6.79 1.11
CA THR A 17 5.73 6.61 0.21
C THR A 17 5.43 5.54 -0.83
N TYR A 18 6.17 5.56 -1.95
CA TYR A 18 6.01 4.57 -3.02
C TYR A 18 6.16 3.12 -2.51
N GLU A 19 7.24 2.81 -1.77
CA GLU A 19 7.43 1.47 -1.20
C GLU A 19 6.38 1.11 -0.14
N GLY A 20 6.02 2.06 0.73
CA GLY A 20 4.99 1.83 1.74
C GLY A 20 3.63 1.52 1.13
N LEU A 21 3.25 2.22 0.08
CA LEU A 21 2.00 1.97 -0.63
C LEU A 21 2.04 0.68 -1.46
N ILE A 22 3.20 0.29 -2.02
CA ILE A 22 3.37 -1.04 -2.61
C ILE A 22 3.09 -2.12 -1.56
N ASP A 23 3.64 -1.99 -0.35
CA ASP A 23 3.42 -2.95 0.73
C ASP A 23 1.96 -2.98 1.19
N GLU A 24 1.31 -1.82 1.31
CA GLU A 24 -0.09 -1.72 1.72
C GLU A 24 -1.07 -2.30 0.67
N VAL A 25 -0.77 -2.13 -0.63
CA VAL A 25 -1.67 -2.55 -1.73
C VAL A 25 -1.37 -3.94 -2.25
N LEU A 26 -0.09 -4.29 -2.42
CA LEU A 26 0.36 -5.52 -3.07
C LEU A 26 1.05 -6.49 -2.10
N GLY A 27 1.62 -5.98 -1.00
CA GLY A 27 2.42 -6.73 -0.05
C GLY A 27 3.83 -7.00 -0.57
N ILE A 28 4.82 -6.67 0.25
CA ILE A 28 6.23 -7.00 0.01
C ILE A 28 6.62 -8.16 0.92
N ASP A 29 7.02 -9.27 0.32
CA ASP A 29 7.52 -10.44 1.04
C ASP A 29 8.98 -10.71 0.63
N CYS A 30 9.88 -10.63 1.60
CA CYS A 30 11.31 -10.88 1.42
C CYS A 30 11.95 -10.09 0.26
N GLY A 31 11.51 -8.85 0.02
CA GLY A 31 11.99 -8.00 -1.07
C GLY A 31 11.40 -8.35 -2.44
N PHE A 32 10.25 -9.04 -2.47
CA PHE A 32 9.52 -9.34 -3.70
C PHE A 32 8.07 -8.90 -3.60
N VAL A 33 7.53 -8.46 -4.74
CA VAL A 33 6.10 -8.26 -4.95
C VAL A 33 5.58 -9.26 -5.98
N ARG A 34 4.35 -9.75 -5.80
CA ARG A 34 3.69 -10.66 -6.74
C ARG A 34 2.62 -9.92 -7.53
N VAL A 35 2.79 -9.83 -8.85
CA VAL A 35 1.83 -9.16 -9.74
C VAL A 35 1.37 -10.10 -10.85
N ASP A 36 0.26 -9.77 -11.50
CA ASP A 36 -0.24 -10.50 -12.67
C ASP A 36 0.81 -10.47 -13.81
N ALA A 37 1.07 -11.61 -14.45
CA ALA A 37 2.01 -11.70 -15.56
C ALA A 37 1.63 -10.75 -16.71
N ALA A 38 0.33 -10.57 -16.96
CA ALA A 38 -0.17 -9.66 -17.99
C ALA A 38 0.18 -8.19 -17.72
N LEU A 39 0.51 -7.84 -16.48
CA LEU A 39 0.96 -6.50 -16.10
C LEU A 39 2.41 -6.24 -16.51
N ILE A 40 3.26 -7.27 -16.59
CA ILE A 40 4.69 -7.10 -16.92
C ILE A 40 4.95 -7.38 -18.40
N GLU A 41 4.25 -8.38 -18.94
CA GLU A 41 4.31 -8.79 -20.33
C GLU A 41 2.94 -8.48 -20.95
N PRO A 42 2.67 -7.23 -21.35
CA PRO A 42 1.46 -6.94 -22.11
C PRO A 42 1.49 -7.83 -23.36
N PRO A 43 0.38 -8.51 -23.71
CA PRO A 43 0.35 -9.41 -24.85
C PRO A 43 0.75 -8.64 -26.11
N ASP A 44 1.66 -9.22 -26.91
CA ASP A 44 2.01 -8.69 -28.21
C ASP A 44 0.73 -8.50 -29.04
N GLU A 45 0.54 -7.33 -29.66
CA GLU A 45 -0.65 -7.02 -30.47
C GLU A 45 -0.82 -7.97 -31.68
N ASP A 46 0.16 -8.85 -31.95
CA ASP A 46 0.19 -9.80 -33.05
C ASP A 46 -0.60 -11.11 -32.78
N ASP A 47 -0.99 -11.42 -31.54
CA ASP A 47 -1.72 -12.66 -31.20
C ASP A 47 -3.25 -12.56 -31.40
N LYS A 48 -3.78 -11.44 -31.89
CA LYS A 48 -5.22 -11.27 -32.19
C LYS A 48 -5.63 -11.72 -33.61
N LYS A 49 -4.85 -12.58 -34.26
CA LYS A 49 -5.10 -12.98 -35.66
C LYS A 49 -5.18 -14.48 -35.93
N GLU A 50 -5.67 -15.30 -35.01
CA GLU A 50 -6.16 -16.64 -35.39
C GLU A 50 -7.48 -16.97 -34.69
N GLY A 51 -8.57 -16.96 -35.46
CA GLY A 51 -9.90 -17.32 -34.96
C GLY A 51 -11.06 -17.15 -35.93
N ILE A 52 -10.84 -17.24 -37.26
CA ILE A 52 -11.94 -17.40 -38.22
C ILE A 52 -11.61 -18.55 -39.18
N SER A 53 -12.36 -19.63 -39.01
CA SER A 53 -12.85 -20.61 -40.02
C SER A 53 -12.62 -22.08 -39.62
N GLY A 54 -13.69 -22.87 -39.65
CA GLY A 54 -13.62 -24.32 -39.49
C GLY A 54 -14.88 -25.01 -38.96
N MET A 55 -16.02 -24.85 -39.65
CA MET A 55 -17.23 -25.65 -39.44
C MET A 55 -17.01 -27.11 -39.89
N GLY A 56 -17.32 -28.11 -39.06
CA GLY A 56 -17.41 -29.51 -39.50
C GLY A 56 -17.59 -30.59 -38.42
N GLY A 57 -18.85 -30.99 -38.16
CA GLY A 57 -19.27 -32.41 -38.12
C GLY A 57 -18.99 -33.35 -36.93
N SER A 58 -20.00 -33.43 -36.02
CA SER A 58 -20.63 -34.65 -35.43
C SER A 58 -19.88 -35.71 -34.57
N SER A 59 -20.47 -35.88 -33.37
CA SER A 59 -20.75 -37.11 -32.58
C SER A 59 -19.61 -37.94 -31.95
N SER A 60 -19.55 -37.96 -30.61
CA SER A 60 -19.98 -39.11 -29.80
C SER A 60 -19.81 -38.88 -28.28
N ASP A 61 -20.64 -39.62 -27.55
CA ASP A 61 -21.00 -39.60 -26.13
C ASP A 61 -19.82 -39.85 -25.16
N GLY A 62 -19.82 -39.17 -24.01
CA GLY A 62 -18.82 -39.40 -22.97
C GLY A 62 -18.89 -38.40 -21.81
N ARG A 63 -19.74 -38.68 -20.83
CA ARG A 63 -19.84 -37.97 -19.53
C ARG A 63 -18.46 -37.83 -18.87
N LYS A 64 -18.06 -36.60 -18.56
CA LYS A 64 -17.08 -36.30 -17.51
C LYS A 64 -17.55 -35.08 -16.71
N ASP A 65 -17.96 -35.37 -15.47
CA ASP A 65 -17.95 -34.42 -14.37
C ASP A 65 -16.52 -33.91 -14.18
N GLY A 66 -16.36 -32.59 -14.17
CA GLY A 66 -15.08 -31.91 -13.94
C GLY A 66 -15.32 -30.42 -13.85
N ALA A 67 -15.12 -29.87 -12.66
CA ALA A 67 -15.34 -28.48 -12.26
C ALA A 67 -14.85 -27.43 -13.27
N PRO A 68 -15.45 -26.21 -13.31
CA PRO A 68 -14.96 -25.15 -14.17
C PRO A 68 -13.50 -24.84 -13.80
N ALA A 69 -12.60 -25.00 -14.77
CA ALA A 69 -11.24 -24.52 -14.67
C ALA A 69 -11.32 -23.00 -14.49
N SER A 70 -11.05 -22.52 -13.28
CA SER A 70 -10.77 -21.11 -13.08
C SER A 70 -9.48 -20.81 -13.85
N ASP A 71 -9.52 -19.83 -14.75
CA ASP A 71 -8.33 -19.20 -15.31
C ASP A 71 -7.48 -18.70 -14.14
N LYS A 72 -6.52 -19.50 -13.71
CA LYS A 72 -5.53 -19.09 -12.71
C LYS A 72 -4.65 -18.05 -13.38
N LYS A 73 -4.97 -16.78 -13.16
CA LYS A 73 -4.10 -15.64 -13.49
C LYS A 73 -2.68 -15.97 -13.05
N LYS A 74 -1.78 -16.09 -14.02
CA LYS A 74 -0.38 -16.40 -13.79
C LYS A 74 0.25 -15.20 -13.08
N THR A 75 0.89 -15.42 -11.93
CA THR A 75 1.58 -14.35 -11.21
C THR A 75 3.09 -14.47 -11.37
N VAL A 76 3.78 -13.33 -11.36
CA VAL A 76 5.24 -13.21 -11.46
C VAL A 76 5.75 -12.49 -10.23
N ALA A 77 6.90 -12.95 -9.71
CA ALA A 77 7.59 -12.31 -8.60
C ALA A 77 8.59 -11.29 -9.16
N LEU A 78 8.42 -10.02 -8.78
CA LEU A 78 9.33 -8.94 -9.12
C LEU A 78 10.20 -8.59 -7.91
N PRO A 79 11.54 -8.57 -8.04
CA PRO A 79 12.40 -8.12 -6.97
C PRO A 79 12.30 -6.59 -6.80
N LEU A 80 12.24 -6.15 -5.55
CA LEU A 80 12.25 -4.75 -5.14
C LEU A 80 13.44 -4.55 -4.20
N ASN A 81 14.55 -4.04 -4.74
CA ASN A 81 15.77 -3.76 -3.98
C ASN A 81 16.72 -2.81 -4.74
N ASP A 82 17.77 -2.39 -4.05
CA ASP A 82 18.73 -1.37 -4.52
C ASP A 82 19.64 -1.86 -5.68
N LEU A 83 19.49 -3.10 -6.15
CA LEU A 83 20.12 -3.54 -7.41
C LEU A 83 19.45 -2.89 -8.63
N ASP A 84 18.23 -2.38 -8.46
CA ASP A 84 17.55 -1.51 -9.41
C ASP A 84 17.75 -0.03 -9.00
N PRO A 85 18.57 0.74 -9.75
CA PRO A 85 18.81 2.15 -9.45
C PRO A 85 17.53 3.00 -9.50
N LEU A 86 16.59 2.67 -10.39
CA LEU A 86 15.33 3.41 -10.48
C LEU A 86 14.52 3.22 -9.20
N TYR A 87 14.45 1.99 -8.70
CA TYR A 87 13.74 1.70 -7.45
C TYR A 87 14.36 2.43 -6.27
N ALA A 88 15.69 2.43 -6.17
CA ALA A 88 16.42 3.11 -5.10
C ALA A 88 16.11 4.62 -5.04
N GLU A 89 15.88 5.27 -6.20
CA GLU A 89 15.53 6.69 -6.30
C GLU A 89 14.05 6.98 -5.99
N VAL A 90 13.13 6.08 -6.35
CA VAL A 90 11.68 6.32 -6.24
C VAL A 90 11.05 5.78 -4.95
N ARG A 91 11.62 4.75 -4.31
CA ARG A 91 11.01 4.04 -3.16
C ARG A 91 10.56 4.92 -2.01
N ASN A 92 11.31 5.99 -1.75
CA ASN A 92 11.09 6.90 -0.62
C ASN A 92 10.32 8.16 -1.03
N GLN A 93 9.94 8.30 -2.29
CA GLN A 93 9.19 9.46 -2.77
C GLN A 93 7.72 9.37 -2.34
N HIS A 94 7.14 10.53 -2.06
CA HIS A 94 5.75 10.67 -1.67
C HIS A 94 4.79 10.34 -2.83
N VAL A 95 3.55 9.97 -2.51
CA VAL A 95 2.50 9.61 -3.49
C VAL A 95 2.22 10.70 -4.52
N GLU A 96 2.36 11.97 -4.12
CA GLU A 96 2.16 13.12 -5.00
C GLU A 96 3.30 13.30 -6.02
N VAL A 97 4.46 12.69 -5.79
CA VAL A 97 5.71 12.99 -6.52
C VAL A 97 6.11 11.84 -7.44
N PHE A 98 6.05 10.59 -6.96
CA PHE A 98 6.64 9.45 -7.67
C PHE A 98 6.08 9.29 -9.09
N GLY A 99 4.80 9.61 -9.31
CA GLY A 99 4.16 9.49 -10.63
C GLY A 99 4.81 10.41 -11.66
N THR A 100 5.03 11.67 -11.30
CA THR A 100 5.69 12.66 -12.19
C THR A 100 7.16 12.32 -12.41
N PHE A 101 7.85 11.82 -11.38
CA PHE A 101 9.23 11.35 -11.47
C PHE A 101 9.38 10.22 -12.50
N LEU A 102 8.54 9.18 -12.43
CA LEU A 102 8.57 8.06 -13.38
C LEU A 102 8.26 8.51 -14.81
N GLN A 103 7.32 9.45 -15.01
CA GLN A 103 7.05 10.04 -16.32
C GLN A 103 8.27 10.82 -16.86
N GLY A 104 8.97 11.55 -16.00
CA GLY A 104 10.23 12.23 -16.33
C GLY A 104 11.30 11.26 -16.81
N GLN A 105 11.51 10.17 -16.06
CA GLN A 105 12.46 9.11 -16.42
C GLN A 105 12.09 8.44 -17.75
N ALA A 106 10.80 8.24 -18.03
CA ALA A 106 10.33 7.72 -19.32
C ALA A 106 10.64 8.64 -20.49
N LYS A 107 10.47 9.95 -20.30
CA LYS A 107 10.80 10.94 -21.34
C LYS A 107 12.31 10.97 -21.61
N ALA A 108 13.13 10.99 -20.56
CA ALA A 108 14.59 10.99 -20.67
C ALA A 108 15.11 9.73 -21.37
N LEU A 109 14.57 8.55 -21.01
CA LEU A 109 14.99 7.28 -21.62
C LEU A 109 14.61 7.19 -23.11
N LYS A 110 13.41 7.67 -23.47
CA LYS A 110 12.97 7.75 -24.88
C LYS A 110 13.83 8.72 -25.70
N GLN A 111 14.17 9.88 -25.15
CA GLN A 111 15.05 10.84 -25.80
C GLN A 111 16.43 10.23 -26.04
N SER A 112 17.01 9.60 -25.01
CA SER A 112 18.28 8.89 -25.13
C SER A 112 18.23 7.82 -26.23
N HIS A 113 17.14 7.04 -26.31
CA HIS A 113 16.95 6.06 -27.39
C HIS A 113 16.90 6.71 -28.79
N SER A 114 16.21 7.84 -28.96
CA SER A 114 16.17 8.54 -30.25
C SER A 114 17.55 9.06 -30.66
N GLU A 115 18.28 9.66 -29.72
CA GLU A 115 19.66 10.10 -29.93
C GLU A 115 20.60 8.92 -30.24
N PHE A 116 20.31 7.72 -29.71
CA PHE A 116 21.04 6.50 -30.01
C PHE A 116 20.73 5.90 -31.39
N THR A 117 19.51 6.08 -31.89
CA THR A 117 19.05 5.49 -33.16
C THR A 117 19.30 6.40 -34.38
N ASP A 118 19.83 7.61 -34.15
CA ASP A 118 20.15 8.55 -35.22
C ASP A 118 21.22 8.01 -36.18
N ARG A 119 20.92 8.11 -37.48
CA ARG A 119 21.65 7.45 -38.59
C ARG A 119 23.01 8.07 -38.96
N ASN A 120 23.47 9.11 -38.26
CA ASN A 120 24.67 9.87 -38.60
C ASN A 120 25.93 9.50 -37.77
N LYS A 121 25.98 8.29 -37.21
CA LYS A 121 27.05 7.87 -36.29
C LYS A 121 28.16 7.07 -36.96
N ASP A 122 29.39 7.26 -36.48
CA ASP A 122 30.59 6.57 -36.96
C ASP A 122 30.68 5.13 -36.39
N LEU A 123 31.44 4.25 -37.06
CA LEU A 123 31.59 2.82 -36.71
C LEU A 123 31.98 2.58 -35.23
N THR A 124 32.81 3.47 -34.68
CA THR A 124 33.26 3.41 -33.28
C THR A 124 32.09 3.64 -32.30
N GLU A 125 31.19 4.56 -32.63
CA GLU A 125 30.00 4.88 -31.84
C GLU A 125 28.95 3.78 -31.93
N ILE A 126 28.81 3.14 -33.10
CA ILE A 126 27.95 1.96 -33.28
C ILE A 126 28.42 0.80 -32.39
N HIS A 127 29.74 0.56 -32.31
CA HIS A 127 30.26 -0.51 -31.45
C HIS A 127 30.08 -0.21 -29.96
N GLN A 128 30.16 1.07 -29.56
CA GLN A 128 29.83 1.50 -28.20
C GLN A 128 28.33 1.32 -27.90
N PHE A 129 27.45 1.59 -28.87
CA PHE A 129 26.01 1.37 -28.75
C PHE A 129 25.67 -0.09 -28.48
N VAL A 130 26.20 -1.03 -29.28
CA VAL A 130 25.92 -2.47 -29.10
C VAL A 130 26.28 -2.95 -27.70
N LYS A 131 27.34 -2.39 -27.09
CA LYS A 131 27.72 -2.70 -25.71
C LYS A 131 26.74 -2.17 -24.67
N GLN A 132 26.01 -1.09 -24.97
CA GLN A 132 25.05 -0.46 -24.05
C GLN A 132 23.62 -1.02 -24.16
N ILE A 133 23.27 -1.71 -25.26
CA ILE A 133 21.94 -2.31 -25.47
C ILE A 133 21.45 -3.12 -24.25
N PRO A 134 22.24 -4.04 -23.65
CA PRO A 134 21.73 -4.85 -22.54
C PRO A 134 21.34 -4.02 -21.31
N VAL A 135 22.13 -2.98 -21.02
CA VAL A 135 21.87 -2.06 -19.90
C VAL A 135 20.63 -1.22 -20.21
N PHE A 136 20.52 -0.72 -21.44
CA PHE A 136 19.36 0.05 -21.89
C PHE A 136 18.06 -0.77 -21.81
N THR A 137 18.04 -2.00 -22.35
CA THR A 137 16.88 -2.90 -22.29
C THR A 137 16.49 -3.23 -20.85
N ARG A 138 17.48 -3.44 -19.96
CA ARG A 138 17.22 -3.66 -18.54
C ARG A 138 16.55 -2.43 -17.89
N ASN A 139 17.07 -1.23 -18.14
CA ASN A 139 16.53 0.01 -17.60
C ASN A 139 15.11 0.27 -18.12
N LEU A 140 14.85 -0.02 -19.40
CA LEU A 140 13.52 0.09 -19.99
C LEU A 140 12.53 -0.86 -19.33
N ARG A 141 12.92 -2.12 -19.11
CA ARG A 141 12.09 -3.09 -18.40
C ARG A 141 11.79 -2.65 -16.96
N SER A 142 12.81 -2.21 -16.22
CA SER A 142 12.65 -1.68 -14.85
C SER A 142 11.64 -0.54 -14.82
N LEU A 143 11.82 0.45 -15.70
CA LEU A 143 10.94 1.60 -15.79
C LEU A 143 9.49 1.20 -16.13
N THR A 144 9.29 0.33 -17.13
CA THR A 144 7.96 -0.15 -17.49
C THR A 144 7.28 -0.85 -16.32
N ASN A 145 8.01 -1.73 -15.61
CA ASN A 145 7.47 -2.40 -14.43
C ASN A 145 7.04 -1.40 -13.35
N HIS A 146 7.88 -0.41 -13.06
CA HIS A 146 7.58 0.60 -12.03
C HIS A 146 6.45 1.54 -12.43
N ILE A 147 6.27 1.86 -13.71
CA ILE A 147 5.10 2.59 -14.22
C ILE A 147 3.83 1.79 -13.93
N HIS A 148 3.79 0.51 -14.30
CA HIS A 148 2.58 -0.29 -14.09
C HIS A 148 2.28 -0.52 -12.59
N ILE A 149 3.30 -0.72 -11.76
CA ILE A 149 3.13 -0.79 -10.30
C ILE A 149 2.61 0.55 -9.76
N ALA A 150 3.18 1.67 -10.22
CA ALA A 150 2.76 3.01 -9.82
C ALA A 150 1.30 3.30 -10.20
N GLU A 151 0.84 2.85 -11.37
CA GLU A 151 -0.56 2.98 -11.78
C GLU A 151 -1.51 2.20 -10.85
N LEU A 152 -1.16 0.97 -10.48
CA LEU A 152 -1.94 0.18 -9.52
C LEU A 152 -2.03 0.86 -8.15
N VAL A 153 -0.88 1.31 -7.65
CA VAL A 153 -0.76 1.89 -6.33
C VAL A 153 -1.43 3.26 -6.26
N ASN A 154 -1.21 4.11 -7.27
CA ASN A 154 -1.83 5.43 -7.34
C ASN A 154 -3.35 5.32 -7.55
N GLY A 155 -3.81 4.36 -8.36
CA GLY A 155 -5.23 4.06 -8.51
C GLY A 155 -5.89 3.74 -7.17
N ALA A 156 -5.26 2.91 -6.33
CA ALA A 156 -5.75 2.59 -4.99
C ALA A 156 -5.69 3.79 -4.02
N ALA A 157 -4.70 4.68 -4.15
CA ALA A 157 -4.58 5.87 -3.31
C ALA A 157 -5.60 6.98 -3.67
N GLU A 158 -6.04 7.04 -4.94
CA GLU A 158 -7.01 8.03 -5.41
C GLU A 158 -8.47 7.66 -5.06
N GLU A 159 -8.74 6.41 -4.70
CA GLU A 159 -10.07 5.94 -4.29
C GLU A 159 -10.64 6.77 -3.12
N SER A 160 -11.95 7.05 -3.17
CA SER A 160 -12.63 7.81 -2.11
C SER A 160 -12.49 7.14 -0.74
N GLU A 161 -12.52 5.81 -0.70
CA GLU A 161 -12.36 5.02 0.52
C GLU A 161 -10.96 5.19 1.14
N PHE A 162 -9.92 5.31 0.30
CA PHE A 162 -8.55 5.57 0.76
C PHE A 162 -8.47 6.93 1.43
N ARG A 163 -8.97 7.98 0.75
CA ARG A 163 -8.97 9.34 1.30
C ARG A 163 -9.77 9.45 2.58
N GLN A 164 -10.96 8.83 2.64
CA GLN A 164 -11.76 8.79 3.86
C GLN A 164 -11.03 8.11 5.01
N ARG A 165 -10.38 6.96 4.75
CA ARG A 165 -9.58 6.26 5.76
C ARG A 165 -8.42 7.12 6.27
N TRP A 166 -7.66 7.74 5.37
CA TRP A 166 -6.56 8.62 5.76
C TRP A 166 -7.03 9.78 6.63
N GLN A 167 -8.17 10.40 6.30
CA GLN A 167 -8.76 11.47 7.11
C GLN A 167 -9.14 10.98 8.52
N ILE A 168 -9.73 9.78 8.62
CA ILE A 168 -10.04 9.16 9.92
C ILE A 168 -8.76 8.91 10.73
N GLU A 169 -7.72 8.35 10.10
CA GLU A 169 -6.43 8.10 10.74
C GLU A 169 -5.79 9.41 11.25
N ARG A 170 -5.84 10.47 10.43
CA ARG A 170 -5.35 11.81 10.77
C ARG A 170 -6.09 12.40 11.96
N SER A 171 -7.42 12.43 11.92
CA SER A 171 -8.26 12.88 13.03
C SER A 171 -7.93 12.14 14.33
N MET A 172 -7.78 10.81 14.29
CA MET A 172 -7.42 10.01 15.47
C MET A 172 -6.03 10.37 16.01
N ALA A 173 -5.04 10.54 15.14
CA ALA A 173 -3.68 10.95 15.52
C ALA A 173 -3.69 12.37 16.14
N GLU A 174 -4.53 13.27 15.64
CA GLU A 174 -4.73 14.60 16.21
C GLU A 174 -5.48 14.61 17.55
N GLY A 175 -5.98 13.45 17.99
CA GLY A 175 -6.62 13.23 19.27
C GLY A 175 -8.15 13.30 19.22
N GLU A 176 -8.73 13.32 18.02
CA GLU A 176 -10.18 13.24 17.85
C GLU A 176 -10.69 11.81 18.08
N ALA A 177 -11.97 11.71 18.44
CA ALA A 177 -12.64 10.44 18.68
C ALA A 177 -13.59 10.13 17.52
N CYS A 178 -13.22 9.18 16.67
CA CYS A 178 -13.92 8.81 15.46
C CYS A 178 -14.75 7.52 15.65
N TYR A 179 -15.50 7.43 16.76
CA TYR A 179 -16.27 6.22 17.08
C TYR A 179 -17.38 5.93 16.07
N ASP A 180 -18.08 6.96 15.61
CA ASP A 180 -19.21 6.79 14.69
C ASP A 180 -18.70 6.29 13.32
N ALA A 181 -17.55 6.80 12.84
CA ALA A 181 -16.92 6.31 11.62
C ALA A 181 -16.47 4.84 11.74
N LEU A 182 -15.99 4.41 12.91
CA LEU A 182 -15.67 3.01 13.17
C LEU A 182 -16.92 2.13 13.14
N GLU A 183 -18.02 2.58 13.75
CA GLU A 183 -19.30 1.87 13.76
C GLU A 183 -19.84 1.71 12.33
N ASP A 184 -19.76 2.76 11.50
CA ASP A 184 -20.17 2.72 10.09
C ASP A 184 -19.33 1.72 9.27
N LEU A 185 -18.00 1.72 9.44
CA LEU A 185 -17.10 0.77 8.75
C LEU A 185 -17.37 -0.69 9.16
N ILE A 186 -17.64 -0.93 10.45
CA ILE A 186 -18.04 -2.25 10.94
C ILE A 186 -19.38 -2.65 10.33
N ALA A 187 -20.38 -1.77 10.35
CA ALA A 187 -21.70 -2.06 9.80
C ALA A 187 -21.69 -2.31 8.29
N ALA A 188 -20.79 -1.65 7.55
CA ALA A 188 -20.57 -1.85 6.12
C ALA A 188 -19.86 -3.18 5.79
N GLY A 189 -19.31 -3.88 6.79
CA GLY A 189 -18.57 -5.12 6.57
C GLY A 189 -17.20 -4.91 5.93
N GLU A 190 -16.52 -3.79 6.24
CA GLU A 190 -15.15 -3.51 5.77
C GLU A 190 -14.18 -4.65 6.17
N ARG A 191 -13.03 -4.74 5.48
CA ARG A 191 -12.00 -5.73 5.78
C ARG A 191 -11.62 -5.69 7.26
N PRO A 192 -11.72 -6.82 8.01
CA PRO A 192 -11.52 -6.83 9.46
C PRO A 192 -10.17 -6.24 9.91
N LEU A 193 -9.09 -6.52 9.18
CA LEU A 193 -7.76 -5.99 9.52
C LEU A 193 -7.71 -4.46 9.49
N ARG A 194 -8.42 -3.80 8.57
CA ARG A 194 -8.49 -2.33 8.49
C ARG A 194 -9.23 -1.76 9.69
N VAL A 195 -10.37 -2.35 10.04
CA VAL A 195 -11.15 -1.96 11.23
C VAL A 195 -10.32 -2.13 12.50
N LEU A 196 -9.62 -3.27 12.64
CA LEU A 196 -8.78 -3.54 13.81
C LEU A 196 -7.61 -2.56 13.92
N ARG A 197 -6.97 -2.16 12.81
CA ARG A 197 -5.92 -1.12 12.79
C ARG A 197 -6.46 0.22 13.29
N LEU A 198 -7.61 0.66 12.78
CA LEU A 198 -8.26 1.91 13.21
C LEU A 198 -8.69 1.85 14.68
N LEU A 199 -9.19 0.71 15.14
CA LEU A 199 -9.56 0.50 16.55
C LEU A 199 -8.33 0.62 17.47
N CYS A 200 -7.21 0.03 17.06
CA CYS A 200 -5.93 0.16 17.77
C CYS A 200 -5.42 1.59 17.74
N LEU A 201 -5.46 2.26 16.59
CA LEU A 201 -5.05 3.66 16.44
C LEU A 201 -5.85 4.58 17.37
N GLN A 202 -7.18 4.46 17.37
CA GLN A 202 -8.07 5.21 18.26
C GLN A 202 -7.71 4.99 19.73
N SER A 203 -7.36 3.75 20.11
CA SER A 203 -6.96 3.41 21.47
C SER A 203 -5.60 3.98 21.84
N LEU A 204 -4.59 3.82 20.97
CA LEU A 204 -3.22 4.26 21.22
C LEU A 204 -3.10 5.79 21.26
N ALA A 205 -3.68 6.47 20.27
CA ALA A 205 -3.67 7.94 20.20
C ALA A 205 -4.58 8.56 21.28
N GLY A 206 -5.71 7.91 21.60
CA GLY A 206 -6.69 8.38 22.59
C GLY A 206 -6.38 8.03 24.06
N GLY A 207 -5.40 7.17 24.32
CA GLY A 207 -5.07 6.71 25.68
C GLY A 207 -6.12 5.74 26.23
N GLY A 208 -6.66 4.90 25.35
CA GLY A 208 -7.78 4.01 25.60
C GLY A 208 -9.11 4.56 25.07
N ILE A 209 -10.03 3.64 24.82
CA ILE A 209 -11.39 3.92 24.35
C ILE A 209 -12.32 3.99 25.57
N LYS A 210 -13.27 4.93 25.57
CA LYS A 210 -14.24 5.09 26.67
C LYS A 210 -15.00 3.78 26.92
N SER A 211 -15.21 3.43 28.19
CA SER A 211 -15.85 2.18 28.66
C SER A 211 -17.08 1.76 27.84
N THR A 212 -18.03 2.67 27.62
CA THR A 212 -19.27 2.41 26.89
C THR A 212 -19.04 2.14 25.40
N ARG A 213 -18.24 2.97 24.72
CA ARG A 213 -17.88 2.80 23.32
C ARG A 213 -17.02 1.55 23.09
N TYR A 214 -16.17 1.22 24.06
CA TYR A 214 -15.32 0.04 24.03
C TYR A 214 -16.14 -1.25 23.93
N ASP A 215 -17.11 -1.40 24.82
CA ASP A 215 -17.95 -2.59 24.87
C ASP A 215 -18.90 -2.68 23.66
N ALA A 216 -19.32 -1.54 23.10
CA ALA A 216 -20.11 -1.47 21.87
C ALA A 216 -19.28 -1.92 20.67
N LEU A 217 -18.15 -1.27 20.38
CA LEU A 217 -17.29 -1.59 19.23
C LEU A 217 -16.83 -3.05 19.23
N ARG A 218 -16.46 -3.61 20.39
CA ARG A 218 -16.09 -5.03 20.49
C ARG A 218 -17.26 -5.95 20.15
N ARG A 219 -18.46 -5.62 20.60
CA ARG A 219 -19.67 -6.38 20.29
C ARG A 219 -19.96 -6.33 18.80
N ASP A 220 -19.87 -5.16 18.20
CA ASP A 220 -20.16 -4.96 16.78
C ASP A 220 -19.15 -5.73 15.91
N VAL A 221 -17.86 -5.66 16.23
CA VAL A 221 -16.81 -6.46 15.56
C VAL A 221 -17.14 -7.96 15.61
N VAL A 222 -17.50 -8.49 16.78
CA VAL A 222 -17.82 -9.91 16.95
C VAL A 222 -19.11 -10.31 16.21
N GLN A 223 -20.14 -9.46 16.25
CA GLN A 223 -21.41 -9.73 15.60
C GLN A 223 -21.31 -9.66 14.07
N THR A 224 -20.51 -8.75 13.53
CA THR A 224 -20.33 -8.59 12.08
C THR A 224 -19.35 -9.63 11.52
N PHE A 225 -18.18 -9.81 12.15
CA PHE A 225 -17.08 -10.57 11.55
C PHE A 225 -16.93 -12.00 12.07
N GLY A 226 -17.58 -12.35 13.19
CA GLY A 226 -17.54 -13.70 13.77
C GLY A 226 -16.97 -13.76 15.19
N TYR A 227 -17.31 -14.84 15.90
CA TYR A 227 -16.94 -15.03 17.30
C TYR A 227 -15.43 -15.24 17.52
N GLU A 228 -14.72 -15.73 16.51
CA GLU A 228 -13.27 -15.86 16.50
C GLU A 228 -12.54 -14.53 16.78
N TYR A 229 -13.13 -13.40 16.38
CA TYR A 229 -12.56 -12.08 16.64
C TYR A 229 -12.60 -11.70 18.12
N ALA A 230 -13.37 -12.38 18.97
CA ALA A 230 -13.29 -12.20 20.42
C ALA A 230 -11.90 -12.58 20.96
N LEU A 231 -11.28 -13.62 20.38
CA LEU A 231 -9.91 -14.02 20.74
C LEU A 231 -8.90 -13.00 20.24
N VAL A 232 -9.06 -12.53 18.99
CA VAL A 232 -8.20 -11.49 18.39
C VAL A 232 -8.23 -10.21 19.24
N LEU A 233 -9.42 -9.74 19.63
CA LEU A 233 -9.58 -8.56 20.49
C LEU A 233 -8.91 -8.76 21.86
N THR A 234 -8.98 -9.97 22.42
CA THR A 234 -8.30 -10.30 23.68
C THR A 234 -6.78 -10.27 23.53
N ASP A 235 -6.24 -10.75 22.41
CA ASP A 235 -4.81 -10.70 22.14
C ASP A 235 -4.32 -9.26 21.89
N LEU A 236 -5.14 -8.42 21.23
CA LEU A 236 -4.85 -6.97 21.09
C LEU A 236 -4.86 -6.24 22.44
N GLU A 237 -5.76 -6.61 23.35
CA GLU A 237 -5.74 -6.13 24.74
C GLU A 237 -4.45 -6.52 25.46
N ARG A 238 -4.06 -7.80 25.37
CA ARG A 238 -2.84 -8.33 25.99
C ARG A 238 -1.57 -7.73 25.42
N ALA A 239 -1.57 -7.39 24.12
CA ALA A 239 -0.50 -6.67 23.46
C ALA A 239 -0.45 -5.17 23.85
N GLY A 240 -1.49 -4.66 24.53
CA GLY A 240 -1.60 -3.27 24.94
C GLY A 240 -1.96 -2.31 23.81
N LEU A 241 -2.36 -2.84 22.64
CA LEU A 241 -2.81 -2.08 21.46
C LEU A 241 -4.25 -1.60 21.62
N LEU A 242 -5.05 -2.33 22.40
CA LEU A 242 -6.43 -2.01 22.68
C LEU A 242 -6.65 -1.91 24.18
N ARG A 243 -7.15 -0.77 24.66
CA ARG A 243 -7.34 -0.49 26.08
C ARG A 243 -8.71 0.11 26.35
N ARG A 244 -9.35 -0.40 27.39
CA ARG A 244 -10.56 0.19 27.98
C ARG A 244 -10.16 1.31 28.94
N ARG A 245 -10.62 2.53 28.69
CA ARG A 245 -10.46 3.67 29.59
C ARG A 245 -11.62 3.68 30.58
N GLY A 246 -11.29 3.53 31.87
CA GLY A 246 -12.27 3.58 32.95
C GLY A 246 -12.87 4.97 33.13
N ASP A 247 -14.11 5.02 33.64
CA ASP A 247 -14.74 6.25 34.09
C ASP A 247 -14.06 6.71 35.38
N THR A 248 -13.56 7.94 35.38
CA THR A 248 -12.44 8.46 36.19
C THR A 248 -12.75 8.72 37.66
N LEU A 249 -13.49 7.84 38.36
CA LEU A 249 -13.79 8.04 39.78
C LEU A 249 -12.82 7.34 40.74
N PHE A 250 -12.12 6.26 40.33
CA PHE A 250 -11.33 5.46 41.29
C PHE A 250 -9.98 4.91 40.76
N SER A 251 -9.54 5.25 39.55
CA SER A 251 -8.28 4.70 39.01
C SER A 251 -7.10 5.65 39.26
N MET A 252 -6.07 5.15 39.95
CA MET A 252 -4.82 5.85 40.26
C MET A 252 -3.89 6.01 39.03
N ASP A 253 -4.27 5.44 37.89
CA ASP A 253 -3.55 5.45 36.60
C ASP A 253 -4.13 6.48 35.60
N ALA A 254 -4.89 7.46 36.10
CA ALA A 254 -5.58 8.44 35.27
C ALA A 254 -4.65 9.57 34.80
N SER A 255 -3.65 9.24 33.97
CA SER A 255 -3.18 10.21 32.99
C SER A 255 -4.32 10.47 32.01
N ALA A 256 -5.00 11.62 32.14
CA ALA A 256 -6.10 12.00 31.24
C ALA A 256 -5.64 12.14 29.78
N SER A 257 -4.33 12.27 29.55
CA SER A 257 -3.71 12.39 28.24
C SER A 257 -2.97 11.10 27.86
N SER A 258 -3.07 10.67 26.62
CA SER A 258 -2.31 9.51 26.13
C SER A 258 -0.82 9.84 26.09
N PRO A 259 0.08 8.84 26.24
CA PRO A 259 1.51 9.06 26.02
C PRO A 259 1.79 9.66 24.63
N PHE A 260 1.04 9.21 23.63
CA PHE A 260 1.12 9.76 22.28
C PHE A 260 0.74 11.24 22.22
N ALA A 261 -0.32 11.68 22.91
CA ALA A 261 -0.73 13.09 22.91
C ALA A 261 0.33 14.00 23.56
N VAL A 262 1.03 13.52 24.60
CA VAL A 262 2.15 14.23 25.23
C VAL A 262 3.33 14.32 24.25
N LEU A 263 3.69 13.20 23.61
CA LEU A 263 4.79 13.15 22.63
C LEU A 263 4.47 14.00 21.40
N ARG A 264 3.24 13.95 20.89
CA ARG A 264 2.75 14.74 19.77
C ARG A 264 3.07 16.21 19.95
N ARG A 265 2.79 16.77 21.13
CA ARG A 265 3.07 18.18 21.43
C ARG A 265 4.56 18.46 21.61
N ASN A 266 5.28 17.58 22.30
CA ASN A 266 6.67 17.84 22.70
C ASN A 266 7.69 17.55 21.59
N LEU A 267 7.35 16.67 20.66
CA LEU A 267 8.19 16.26 19.53
C LEU A 267 7.65 16.75 18.17
N ASP A 268 6.57 17.55 18.18
CA ASP A 268 5.95 18.09 16.98
C ASP A 268 5.61 17.01 15.94
N LEU A 269 4.97 15.92 16.40
CA LEU A 269 4.73 14.72 15.57
C LEU A 269 3.67 14.91 14.49
N ILE A 270 2.96 16.03 14.50
CA ILE A 270 1.90 16.34 13.54
C ILE A 270 2.15 17.72 12.97
N ARG A 271 2.61 17.77 11.72
CA ARG A 271 2.85 19.02 10.99
C ARG A 271 1.75 19.20 9.94
N PRO A 272 1.03 20.33 9.90
CA PRO A 272 -0.04 20.52 8.92
C PRO A 272 0.47 20.74 7.49
N GLU A 273 1.67 21.32 7.37
CA GLU A 273 2.26 21.72 6.10
C GLU A 273 3.61 21.01 5.95
N VAL A 274 3.71 20.15 4.93
CA VAL A 274 4.95 19.50 4.53
C VAL A 274 5.05 19.54 3.01
N ASP A 275 6.20 19.95 2.49
CA ASP A 275 6.46 19.87 1.05
C ASP A 275 6.80 18.42 0.68
N ALA A 276 5.93 17.77 -0.08
CA ALA A 276 6.15 16.41 -0.53
C ALA A 276 7.27 16.31 -1.59
N SER A 277 7.53 17.39 -2.34
CA SER A 277 8.47 17.42 -3.46
C SER A 277 9.90 17.67 -3.02
N ASP A 278 10.10 18.56 -2.04
CA ASP A 278 11.39 18.85 -1.41
C ASP A 278 11.24 18.81 0.12
N PRO A 279 11.12 17.61 0.71
CA PRO A 279 10.80 17.47 2.13
C PRO A 279 11.95 17.90 3.03
N ASP A 280 11.66 18.78 3.99
CA ASP A 280 12.58 19.25 5.02
C ASP A 280 12.43 18.50 6.36
N ASP A 281 11.36 17.72 6.51
CA ASP A 281 11.02 16.95 7.71
C ASP A 281 10.51 15.54 7.34
N ALA A 282 10.75 14.56 8.22
CA ALA A 282 10.32 13.18 8.03
C ALA A 282 8.80 13.00 7.96
N ALA A 283 8.01 13.97 8.45
CA ALA A 283 6.55 13.96 8.40
C ALA A 283 5.98 13.85 6.97
N TYR A 284 6.79 14.10 5.93
CA TYR A 284 6.38 13.94 4.54
C TYR A 284 5.91 12.52 4.21
N VAL A 285 6.40 11.50 4.93
CA VAL A 285 6.03 10.09 4.67
C VAL A 285 4.57 9.75 5.04
N SER A 286 3.90 10.63 5.78
CA SER A 286 2.51 10.49 6.25
C SER A 286 1.62 11.69 5.90
N SER A 287 2.10 12.61 5.06
CA SER A 287 1.46 13.92 4.81
C SER A 287 1.25 14.72 6.10
N GLY A 288 2.31 14.77 6.91
CA GLY A 288 2.34 15.49 8.17
C GLY A 288 2.12 14.63 9.39
#